data_AF-A0A426DE16-F1
#
_entry.id   AF-A0A426DE16-F1
#
_cell.length_a   1.000
_cell.length_b   1.000
_cell.length_c   1.000
_cell.angle_alpha   90.00
_cell.angle_beta   90.00
_cell.angle_gamma   90.00
#
_symmetry.space_group_name_H-M   'P 1'
#
loop_
_entity.id
_entity.type
_entity.pdbx_description
1 polymer ?
#
loop_
_entity_poly.entity_id
_entity_poly.type
_entity_poly.pdbx_seq_one_letter_code
_entity_poly.pdbx_strand_id
1 'polypeptide(L)'
;MVEERNMNGKKKEPMELCLKILDADQKTRAVGRSLVYVTGNVTYLLPFGEKRINLSPKAFYGNKHLLCVQAAKRFEVDTYRNLAVNVCDQHHLKNCYPHASANVETRGESVFAAQNAIDGVTVNCCHGTGGRK
;
A
#
# COMPACT_ATOMS: atom_id res chain seq x y z
N MET A 1 -2.57 -22.93 3.08
CA MET A 1 -1.92 -22.36 4.28
C MET A 1 -0.48 -22.83 4.28
N VAL A 2 0.47 -21.94 4.01
CA VAL A 2 1.91 -22.25 4.12
C VAL A 2 2.34 -21.78 5.51
N GLU A 3 2.76 -22.72 6.37
CA GLU A 3 3.26 -22.38 7.71
C GLU A 3 4.75 -22.02 7.63
N GLU A 4 5.08 -20.73 7.72
CA GLU A 4 6.48 -20.31 7.89
C GLU A 4 6.90 -20.38 9.37
N ARG A 5 8.04 -21.04 9.62
CA ARG A 5 8.68 -21.11 10.94
C ARG A 5 9.97 -20.29 10.91
N ASN A 6 10.30 -19.64 12.03
CA ASN A 6 11.59 -18.95 12.14
C ASN A 6 12.73 -19.97 12.35
N MET A 7 13.99 -19.52 12.30
CA MET A 7 15.18 -20.38 12.47
C MET A 7 15.21 -21.16 13.80
N ASN A 8 14.36 -20.80 14.77
CA ASN A 8 14.23 -21.47 16.06
C ASN A 8 13.01 -22.41 16.14
N GLY A 9 12.37 -22.74 15.01
CA GLY A 9 11.20 -23.62 14.95
C GLY A 9 9.93 -23.04 15.57
N LYS A 10 9.95 -21.79 16.05
CA LYS A 10 8.74 -21.09 16.49
C LYS A 10 7.96 -20.67 15.25
N LYS A 11 6.63 -20.74 15.30
CA LYS A 11 5.78 -20.12 14.27
C LYS A 11 6.28 -18.68 14.08
N LYS A 12 6.57 -18.27 12.84
CA LYS A 12 6.76 -16.84 12.57
C LYS A 12 5.42 -16.22 12.91
N GLU A 13 5.35 -15.52 14.04
CA GLU A 13 4.18 -14.71 14.34
C GLU A 13 3.98 -13.78 13.14
N PRO A 14 2.82 -13.80 12.49
CA PRO A 14 2.58 -12.92 11.36
C PRO A 14 2.74 -11.49 11.88
N MET A 15 3.78 -10.81 11.42
CA MET A 15 3.91 -9.38 11.60
C MET A 15 2.97 -8.75 10.58
N GLU A 16 1.67 -8.86 10.85
CA GLU A 16 0.72 -8.03 10.13
C GLU A 16 1.00 -6.59 10.56
N LEU A 17 1.35 -5.72 9.62
CA LEU A 17 1.69 -4.33 9.91
C LEU A 17 0.55 -3.43 9.48
N CYS A 18 0.12 -2.54 10.37
CA CYS A 18 -0.74 -1.43 10.00
C CYS A 18 0.17 -0.29 9.53
N LEU A 19 0.41 -0.16 8.22
CA LEU A 19 1.12 1.01 7.69
C LEU A 19 0.13 2.16 7.55
N LYS A 20 0.36 3.24 8.29
CA LYS A 20 -0.39 4.50 8.18
C LYS A 20 0.57 5.57 7.70
N ILE A 21 0.22 6.17 6.57
CA ILE A 21 0.97 7.30 6.04
C ILE A 21 0.09 8.54 6.17
N LEU A 22 0.56 9.46 7.00
CA LEU A 22 -0.05 10.75 7.29
C LEU A 22 0.86 11.83 6.74
N ASP A 23 0.28 12.86 6.11
CA ASP A 23 1.02 14.08 5.79
C ASP A 23 0.98 14.97 7.03
N ALA A 24 2.12 15.29 7.63
CA ALA A 24 2.14 15.95 8.94
C ALA A 24 1.67 17.41 8.86
N ASP A 25 1.70 17.99 7.65
CA ASP A 25 1.22 19.35 7.38
C ASP A 25 -0.30 19.39 7.08
N GLN A 26 -0.95 18.23 6.91
CA GLN A 26 -2.39 18.13 6.66
C GLN A 26 -3.07 17.20 7.67
N LYS A 27 -4.11 17.68 8.37
CA LYS A 27 -4.89 16.91 9.38
C LYS A 27 -5.72 15.73 8.78
N THR A 28 -5.43 15.30 7.55
CA THR A 28 -6.19 14.29 6.81
C THR A 28 -5.29 13.14 6.35
N ARG A 29 -5.82 11.91 6.34
CA ARG A 29 -5.09 10.71 5.88
C ARG A 29 -4.72 10.85 4.40
N ALA A 30 -3.44 10.70 4.09
CA ALA A 30 -2.89 10.84 2.74
C ALA A 30 -3.11 9.58 1.89
N VAL A 31 -2.62 8.42 2.36
CA VAL A 31 -2.65 7.15 1.60
C VAL A 31 -3.59 6.12 2.22
N GLY A 32 -3.83 6.19 3.55
CA GLY A 32 -4.77 5.29 4.23
C GLY A 32 -4.10 4.37 5.25
N ARG A 33 -4.70 3.20 5.49
CA ARG A 33 -4.11 2.11 6.29
C ARG A 33 -4.35 0.78 5.58
N SER A 34 -3.35 -0.07 5.56
CA SER A 34 -3.52 -1.48 5.18
C SER A 34 -2.90 -2.37 6.21
N LEU A 35 -3.51 -3.54 6.37
CA LEU A 35 -3.04 -4.60 7.23
C LEU A 35 -2.37 -5.64 6.34
N VAL A 36 -1.04 -5.69 6.41
CA VAL A 36 -0.20 -6.40 5.44
C VAL A 36 0.64 -7.46 6.11
N TYR A 37 0.78 -8.63 5.49
CA TYR A 37 1.66 -9.69 5.97
C TYR A 37 3.10 -9.46 5.48
N VAL A 38 4.05 -9.37 6.41
CA VAL A 38 5.46 -9.13 6.09
C VAL A 38 6.32 -10.37 6.34
N THR A 39 7.05 -10.80 5.31
CA THR A 39 7.89 -12.03 5.35
C THR A 39 9.38 -11.76 5.57
N GLY A 40 9.82 -10.51 5.42
CA GLY A 40 11.21 -10.08 5.51
C GLY A 40 11.38 -8.57 5.51
N ASN A 41 12.56 -8.06 5.12
CA ASN A 41 12.81 -6.62 5.08
C ASN A 41 11.95 -5.94 4.00
N VAL A 42 11.36 -4.81 4.39
CA VAL A 42 10.51 -3.97 3.54
C VAL A 42 11.06 -2.55 3.55
N THR A 43 11.26 -2.00 2.35
CA THR A 43 11.67 -0.61 2.15
C THR A 43 10.54 0.09 1.41
N TYR A 44 9.93 1.10 2.03
CA TYR A 44 8.89 1.91 1.39
C TYR A 44 9.52 3.18 0.82
N LEU A 45 9.41 3.40 -0.48
CA LEU A 45 9.93 4.59 -1.13
C LEU A 45 8.87 5.69 -1.14
N LEU A 46 9.21 6.89 -0.69
CA LEU A 46 8.28 8.02 -0.72
C LEU A 46 8.04 8.45 -2.19
N PRO A 47 6.79 8.41 -2.68
CA PRO A 47 6.48 8.80 -4.04
C PRO A 47 6.39 10.33 -4.16
N PHE A 48 7.28 10.92 -4.96
CA PHE A 48 7.28 12.35 -5.28
C PHE A 48 6.95 12.58 -6.76
N GLY A 49 6.50 13.80 -7.10
CA GLY A 49 6.22 14.19 -8.49
C GLY A 49 5.15 13.32 -9.14
N GLU A 50 5.43 12.79 -10.33
CA GLU A 50 4.49 11.96 -11.09
C GLU A 50 4.16 10.62 -10.41
N LYS A 51 5.05 10.14 -9.52
CA LYS A 51 4.89 8.87 -8.80
C LYS A 51 3.72 8.85 -7.79
N ARG A 52 3.12 10.01 -7.51
CA ARG A 52 1.98 10.16 -6.60
C ARG A 52 0.65 10.43 -7.32
N ILE A 53 0.63 10.48 -8.66
CA ILE A 53 -0.58 10.86 -9.43
C ILE A 53 -1.77 9.94 -9.16
N ASN A 54 -1.50 8.66 -8.90
CA ASN A 54 -2.53 7.67 -8.54
C ASN A 54 -2.96 7.72 -7.07
N LEU A 55 -2.22 8.45 -6.23
CA LEU A 55 -2.57 8.64 -4.83
C LEU A 55 -3.48 9.86 -4.68
N SER A 56 -3.98 10.06 -3.45
CA SER A 56 -4.68 11.30 -3.11
C SER A 56 -3.83 12.51 -3.50
N PRO A 57 -4.40 13.61 -4.04
CA PRO A 57 -3.67 14.84 -4.31
C PRO A 57 -2.99 15.45 -3.06
N LYS A 58 -3.45 15.06 -1.87
CA LYS A 58 -2.88 15.45 -0.57
C LYS A 58 -1.77 14.52 -0.09
N ALA A 59 -1.50 13.43 -0.80
CA ALA A 59 -0.43 12.50 -0.45
C ALA A 59 0.94 13.11 -0.78
N PHE A 60 1.80 13.14 0.22
CA PHE A 60 3.19 13.59 0.12
C PHE A 60 3.32 14.98 -0.53
N TYR A 61 2.41 15.89 -0.20
CA TYR A 61 2.43 17.26 -0.72
C TYR A 61 3.30 18.17 0.16
N GLY A 62 3.30 17.94 1.47
CA GLY A 62 4.09 18.70 2.43
C GLY A 62 5.58 18.34 2.44
N ASN A 63 6.33 18.98 3.34
CA ASN A 63 7.75 18.67 3.57
C ASN A 63 7.96 17.68 4.73
N LYS A 64 6.90 17.37 5.47
CA LYS A 64 6.94 16.50 6.65
C LYS A 64 5.89 15.40 6.50
N HIS A 65 6.34 14.15 6.62
CA HIS A 65 5.47 12.98 6.53
C HIS A 65 5.61 12.14 7.78
N LEU A 66 4.49 11.65 8.30
CA LEU A 66 4.45 10.76 9.44
C LEU A 66 4.10 9.35 8.96
N LEU A 67 5.04 8.43 9.13
CA LEU A 67 4.86 7.02 8.88
C LEU A 67 4.66 6.33 10.23
N CYS A 68 3.58 5.57 10.35
CA CYS A 68 3.29 4.76 11.52
C CYS A 68 3.18 3.31 11.09
N VAL A 69 3.91 2.45 11.79
CA VAL A 69 3.91 1.00 11.61
C VAL A 69 3.62 0.40 12.97
N GLN A 70 2.65 -0.51 13.04
CA GLN A 70 2.28 -1.19 14.27
C GLN A 70 2.00 -2.66 13.98
N ALA A 71 2.48 -3.55 14.85
CA ALA A 71 2.11 -4.96 14.83
C ALA A 71 0.61 -5.12 15.06
N ALA A 72 -0.02 -5.98 14.25
CA ALA A 72 -1.43 -6.24 14.30
C ALA A 72 -1.84 -6.82 15.64
N LYS A 73 -2.99 -6.37 16.12
CA LYS A 73 -3.63 -6.99 17.26
C LYS A 73 -4.41 -8.21 16.78
N ARG A 74 -4.50 -9.24 17.61
CA ARG A 74 -5.21 -10.49 17.28
C ARG A 74 -6.62 -10.26 16.71
N PHE A 75 -7.38 -9.32 17.28
CA PHE A 75 -8.72 -9.00 16.78
C PHE A 75 -8.75 -8.33 15.39
N GLU A 76 -7.66 -7.67 14.95
CA GLU A 76 -7.57 -7.09 13.61
C GLU A 76 -7.28 -8.15 12.55
N VAL A 77 -6.60 -9.23 12.95
CA VAL A 77 -6.35 -10.42 12.12
C VAL A 77 -7.64 -11.25 11.98
N ASP A 78 -8.32 -11.50 13.10
CA ASP A 78 -9.44 -12.43 13.19
C ASP A 78 -10.79 -11.86 12.70
N THR A 79 -10.85 -10.55 12.38
CA THR A 79 -12.10 -9.90 11.95
C THR A 79 -12.36 -10.06 10.46
N TYR A 80 -13.64 -10.05 10.08
CA TYR A 80 -14.04 -10.06 8.67
C TYR A 80 -13.55 -8.78 7.96
N ARG A 81 -12.76 -8.96 6.90
CA ARG A 81 -12.20 -7.85 6.13
C ARG A 81 -11.88 -8.27 4.69
N ASN A 82 -11.60 -7.28 3.84
CA ASN A 82 -11.06 -7.54 2.52
C ASN A 82 -9.56 -7.88 2.63
N LEU A 83 -9.21 -9.14 2.33
CA LEU A 83 -7.83 -9.63 2.38
C LEU A 83 -6.98 -9.21 1.16
N ALA A 84 -7.61 -8.74 0.10
CA ALA A 84 -6.92 -8.30 -1.10
C ALA A 84 -6.45 -6.84 -1.02
N VAL A 85 -6.93 -6.04 -0.06
CA VAL A 85 -6.66 -4.60 -0.03
C VAL A 85 -5.29 -4.27 0.56
N ASN A 86 -4.44 -3.63 -0.25
CA ASN A 86 -3.19 -3.00 0.17
C ASN A 86 -2.98 -1.61 -0.47
N VAL A 87 -3.37 -0.56 0.26
CA VAL A 87 -3.12 0.84 -0.12
C VAL A 87 -1.64 1.24 -0.06
N CYS A 88 -0.79 0.39 0.50
CA CYS A 88 0.63 0.65 0.71
C CYS A 88 1.53 -0.19 -0.19
N ASP A 89 0.96 -0.89 -1.17
CA ASP A 89 1.75 -1.68 -2.10
C ASP A 89 2.63 -0.80 -3.00
N GLN A 90 3.78 -1.31 -3.42
CA GLN A 90 4.64 -0.66 -4.41
C GLN A 90 5.30 -1.74 -5.24
N HIS A 91 5.58 -1.44 -6.51
CA HIS A 91 6.15 -2.40 -7.45
C HIS A 91 7.39 -3.16 -6.92
N HIS A 92 8.26 -2.52 -6.15
CA HIS A 92 9.48 -3.15 -5.62
C HIS A 92 9.27 -3.96 -4.33
N LEU A 93 8.07 -3.97 -3.73
CA LEU A 93 7.81 -4.63 -2.45
C LEU A 93 7.64 -6.14 -2.62
N LYS A 94 8.73 -6.89 -2.41
CA LYS A 94 8.72 -8.36 -2.56
C LYS A 94 8.30 -9.13 -1.30
N ASN A 95 8.32 -8.48 -0.14
CA ASN A 95 8.12 -9.11 1.17
C ASN A 95 6.90 -8.57 1.92
N CYS A 96 5.96 -7.92 1.23
CA CYS A 96 4.79 -7.25 1.82
C CYS A 96 3.53 -7.67 1.06
N TYR A 97 2.56 -8.31 1.72
CA TYR A 97 1.40 -8.90 1.08
C TYR A 97 0.08 -8.36 1.65
N PRO A 98 -1.00 -8.24 0.85
CA PRO A 98 -1.10 -8.63 -0.55
C PRO A 98 -0.32 -7.69 -1.49
N HIS A 99 0.32 -8.26 -2.51
CA HIS A 99 1.16 -7.56 -3.48
C HIS A 99 0.58 -7.75 -4.88
N ALA A 100 0.48 -6.68 -5.65
CA ALA A 100 0.11 -6.70 -7.05
C ALA A 100 1.34 -6.48 -7.92
N SER A 101 1.46 -7.28 -8.98
CA SER A 101 2.51 -7.14 -9.98
C SER A 101 1.89 -7.17 -11.38
N ALA A 102 2.52 -6.47 -12.32
CA ALA A 102 2.18 -6.51 -13.73
C ALA A 102 3.42 -6.90 -14.54
N ASN A 103 3.22 -7.70 -15.59
CA ASN A 103 4.28 -8.07 -16.52
C ASN A 103 4.72 -6.89 -17.42
N VAL A 104 3.80 -5.96 -17.67
CA VAL A 104 4.02 -4.74 -18.44
C VAL A 104 3.41 -3.58 -17.67
N GLU A 105 4.26 -2.73 -17.11
CA GLU A 105 3.86 -1.41 -16.61
C GLU A 105 4.20 -0.38 -17.68
N THR A 106 3.20 0.41 -18.10
CA THR A 106 3.38 1.44 -19.12
C THR A 106 4.32 2.51 -18.59
N ARG A 107 5.58 2.52 -19.05
CA ARG A 107 6.57 3.60 -18.84
C ARG A 107 6.77 4.09 -17.38
N GLY A 108 6.37 3.30 -16.38
CA GLY A 108 6.40 3.73 -14.97
C GLY A 108 5.34 4.79 -14.61
N GLU A 109 4.27 4.89 -15.40
CA GLU A 109 3.16 5.80 -15.16
C GLU A 109 2.28 5.28 -14.01
N SER A 110 2.15 6.10 -12.96
CA SER A 110 1.44 5.73 -11.72
C SER A 110 -0.03 5.37 -11.96
N VAL A 111 -0.66 5.92 -13.00
CA VAL A 111 -2.08 5.65 -13.34
C VAL A 111 -2.32 4.20 -13.79
N PHE A 112 -1.28 3.48 -14.22
CA PHE A 112 -1.34 2.07 -14.59
C PHE A 112 -0.57 1.16 -13.64
N ALA A 113 -0.21 1.67 -12.44
CA ALA A 113 0.46 0.88 -11.43
C ALA A 113 -0.40 -0.32 -11.02
N ALA A 114 0.22 -1.49 -10.87
CA ALA A 114 -0.48 -2.71 -10.43
C ALA A 114 -1.20 -2.54 -9.08
N GLN A 115 -0.65 -1.68 -8.22
CA GLN A 115 -1.25 -1.27 -6.94
C GLN A 115 -2.70 -0.79 -7.08
N ASN A 116 -3.06 -0.12 -8.18
CA ASN A 116 -4.40 0.44 -8.38
C ASN A 116 -5.48 -0.65 -8.44
N ALA A 117 -5.12 -1.92 -8.64
CA ALA A 117 -6.04 -3.04 -8.59
C ALA A 117 -6.39 -3.49 -7.15
N ILE A 118 -5.58 -3.12 -6.17
CA ILE A 118 -5.68 -3.59 -4.78
C ILE A 118 -5.72 -2.46 -3.74
N ASP A 119 -5.78 -1.20 -4.15
CA ASP A 119 -5.84 -0.04 -3.25
C ASP A 119 -7.25 0.18 -2.64
N GLY A 120 -8.26 -0.53 -3.11
CA GLY A 120 -9.64 -0.41 -2.64
C GLY A 120 -10.36 0.87 -3.12
N VAL A 121 -9.77 1.60 -4.08
CA VAL A 121 -10.37 2.79 -4.69
C VAL A 121 -11.12 2.37 -5.94
N THR A 122 -12.45 2.53 -5.93
CA THR A 122 -13.30 2.31 -7.11
C THR A 122 -13.70 3.66 -7.69
N VAL A 123 -12.88 4.21 -8.59
CA VAL A 123 -13.14 5.51 -9.24
C VAL A 123 -13.17 5.33 -10.74
N ASN A 124 -14.37 5.45 -11.33
CA ASN A 124 -14.59 5.44 -12.78
C ASN A 124 -14.32 6.82 -13.44
N CYS A 125 -14.09 7.86 -12.63
CA CYS A 125 -14.18 9.26 -13.08
C CYS A 125 -13.01 9.74 -13.97
N CYS A 126 -11.95 8.94 -14.13
CA CYS A 126 -10.71 9.38 -14.78
C CYS A 126 -10.31 8.49 -15.97
N HIS A 127 -11.22 7.67 -16.50
CA HIS A 127 -11.01 6.96 -17.77
C HIS A 127 -11.30 7.90 -18.95
N GLY A 128 -10.30 8.72 -19.27
CA GLY A 128 -10.28 9.56 -20.45
C GLY A 128 -10.84 10.95 -20.19
N THR A 129 -9.95 11.95 -20.22
CA THR A 129 -10.33 13.27 -20.71
C THR A 129 -10.73 13.10 -22.17
N GLY A 130 -11.99 12.78 -22.40
CA GLY A 130 -12.62 12.93 -23.71
C GLY A 130 -12.50 14.40 -24.09
N GLY A 131 -11.50 14.74 -24.89
CA GLY A 131 -11.36 16.05 -25.49
C GLY A 131 -12.62 16.34 -26.29
N ARG A 132 -13.54 17.10 -25.71
CA ARG A 132 -14.47 17.88 -26.51
C ARG A 132 -13.66 19.04 -27.07
N LYS A 133 -13.29 18.90 -28.34
CA LYS A 133 -13.01 20.05 -29.20
C LYS A 133 -14.27 20.90 -29.33
#